data_AF-A0A523H4I3-F1
#
_entry.id   AF-A0A523H4I3-F1
#
_cell.length_a   1.000
_cell.length_b   1.000
_cell.length_c   1.000
_cell.angle_alpha   90.00
_cell.angle_beta   90.00
_cell.angle_gamma   90.00
#
_symmetry.space_group_name_H-M   'P 1'
#
loop_
_entity.id
_entity.type
_entity.pdbx_description
1 polymer ?
#
loop_
_entity_poly.entity_id
_entity_poly.type
_entity_poly.pdbx_seq_one_letter_code
_entity_poly.pdbx_strand_id
1 'polypeptide(L)' 'MLNSSLKQLSALLAAKKVSSVELTREFLRRVKVLNQEYNAFITINEEMSLDQARTADT' A
#
# COMPACT_ATOMS: atom_id res chain seq x y z
N MET A 1 -9.08 -1.13 -5.93
CA MET A 1 -7.61 -1.30 -6.11
C MET A 1 -7.13 -2.71 -5.76
N LEU A 2 -7.66 -3.35 -4.72
CA LEU A 2 -7.12 -4.62 -4.21
C LEU A 2 -7.26 -5.85 -5.14
N ASN A 3 -8.04 -5.75 -6.21
CA ASN A 3 -8.14 -6.76 -7.26
C ASN A 3 -7.50 -6.29 -8.58
N SER A 4 -6.76 -5.18 -8.53
CA SER A 4 -6.03 -4.65 -9.68
C SER A 4 -4.67 -5.32 -9.75
N SER A 5 -4.25 -5.73 -10.95
CA SER A 5 -2.90 -6.24 -11.16
C SER A 5 -1.87 -5.14 -10.92
N LEU A 6 -0.62 -5.54 -10.70
CA LEU A 6 0.49 -4.59 -10.57
C LEU A 6 0.57 -3.64 -11.78
N LYS A 7 0.28 -4.14 -12.99
CA LYS A 7 0.23 -3.34 -14.22
C LYS A 7 -0.86 -2.26 -14.16
N GLN A 8 -2.03 -2.60 -13.63
CA GLN A 8 -3.13 -1.64 -13.47
C GLN A 8 -2.81 -0.59 -12.40
N LEU A 9 -2.21 -0.99 -11.27
CA LEU A 9 -1.78 -0.06 -10.22
C LEU A 9 -0.70 0.91 -10.72
N SER A 10 0.29 0.39 -11.47
CA SER A 10 1.32 1.22 -12.11
C SER A 10 0.72 2.24 -13.08
N ALA A 11 -0.27 1.84 -13.88
CA ALA A 11 -0.97 2.77 -14.78
C ALA A 11 -1.74 3.87 -14.02
N LEU A 12 -2.34 3.54 -12.86
CA LEU A 12 -3.04 4.53 -12.03
C LEU A 12 -2.09 5.53 -11.36
N LEU A 13 -0.92 5.05 -10.89
CA LEU A 13 0.14 5.90 -10.34
C LEU A 13 0.71 6.84 -11.42
N ALA A 14 1.04 6.31 -12.61
CA ALA A 14 1.52 7.11 -13.73
C ALA A 14 0.48 8.15 -14.20
N ALA A 15 -0.81 7.79 -14.14
CA ALA A 15 -1.91 8.69 -14.44
C ALA A 15 -2.25 9.66 -13.29
N LYS A 16 -1.50 9.64 -12.17
CA LYS A 16 -1.74 10.44 -10.95
C LYS A 16 -3.16 10.33 -10.40
N LYS A 17 -3.83 9.20 -10.65
CA LYS A 17 -5.17 8.91 -10.12
C LYS A 17 -5.13 8.41 -8.69
N VAL A 18 -3.97 7.96 -8.25
CA VAL A 18 -3.65 7.54 -6.89
C VAL A 18 -2.20 7.90 -6.61
N SER A 19 -1.90 8.24 -5.36
CA SER A 19 -0.54 8.37 -4.86
C SER A 19 -0.04 7.06 -4.23
N SER A 20 1.27 6.88 -4.22
CA SER A 20 1.94 5.77 -3.54
C SER A 20 1.60 5.77 -2.05
N VAL A 21 1.47 6.96 -1.44
CA VAL A 21 1.03 7.12 -0.04
C VAL A 21 -0.39 6.61 0.17
N GLU A 22 -1.34 6.99 -0.68
CA GLU A 22 -2.74 6.49 -0.59
C GLU A 22 -2.80 4.98 -0.77
N LEU A 23 -2.07 4.45 -1.75
CA LEU A 23 -2.02 3.02 -2.02
C LEU A 23 -1.46 2.24 -0.81
N THR A 24 -0.34 2.71 -0.26
CA THR A 24 0.29 2.09 0.91
C THR A 24 -0.61 2.14 2.13
N ARG A 25 -1.29 3.27 2.39
CA ARG A 25 -2.27 3.38 3.49
C ARG A 25 -3.41 2.39 3.35
N GLU A 26 -3.92 2.17 2.14
CA GLU A 26 -5.00 1.22 1.89
C GLU A 26 -4.57 -0.22 2.23
N PHE A 27 -3.37 -0.62 1.80
CA PHE A 27 -2.83 -1.94 2.12
C PHE A 27 -2.55 -2.12 3.61
N LEU A 28 -1.92 -1.13 4.26
CA LEU A 28 -1.65 -1.18 5.71
C LEU A 28 -2.93 -1.30 6.54
N ARG A 29 -3.99 -0.57 6.16
CA ARG A 29 -5.30 -0.68 6.83
C ARG A 29 -5.85 -2.10 6.75
N ARG A 30 -5.75 -2.73 5.58
CA ARG A 30 -6.23 -4.10 5.37
C ARG A 30 -5.38 -5.12 6.11
N VAL A 31 -4.06 -4.94 6.13
CA VAL A 31 -3.14 -5.75 6.93
C VAL A 31 -3.52 -5.67 8.41
N LYS A 32 -3.77 -4.48 8.96
CA LYS A 32 -4.22 -4.33 10.35
C LYS A 32 -5.46 -5.14 10.70
N VAL A 33 -6.46 -5.14 9.82
CA VAL A 33 -7.72 -5.85 10.04
C VAL A 33 -7.55 -7.37 9.90
N LEU A 34 -6.82 -7.82 8.87
CA LEU A 34 -6.77 -9.24 8.51
C LEU A 34 -5.61 -10.01 9.15
N ASN A 35 -4.55 -9.32 9.61
CA ASN A 35 -3.40 -10.01 10.20
C ASN A 35 -3.73 -10.69 11.53
N GLN A 36 -4.79 -10.26 12.23
CA GLN A 36 -5.28 -10.94 13.43
C GLN A 36 -5.81 -12.35 13.12
N GLU A 37 -6.40 -12.53 11.94
CA GLU A 37 -6.94 -13.81 11.49
C GLU A 37 -5.87 -14.67 10.81
N TYR A 38 -5.10 -14.06 9.90
CA TYR A 38 -4.18 -14.79 9.04
C TYR A 38 -2.76 -14.92 9.59
N ASN A 39 -2.38 -14.07 10.55
CA ASN A 39 -1.04 -14.02 11.12
C ASN A 39 0.08 -14.07 10.04
N ALA A 40 -0.13 -13.32 8.96
CA ALA A 40 0.73 -13.33 7.78
C ALA A 40 2.00 -12.47 7.95
N PHE A 41 2.00 -11.54 8.91
CA PHE A 41 3.09 -10.63 9.18
C PHE A 41 3.50 -10.72 10.65
N ILE A 42 4.80 -10.90 10.89
CA ILE A 42 5.41 -10.86 12.22
C ILE A 42 5.52 -9.41 12.71
N THR A 43 6.03 -8.52 11.84
CA THR A 43 6.23 -7.10 12.16
C THR A 43 5.66 -6.25 11.03
N ILE A 44 4.89 -5.23 11.40
CA ILE A 44 4.33 -4.24 10.47
C ILE A 44 4.88 -2.88 10.88
N ASN A 45 5.78 -2.29 10.08
CA ASN A 45 6.29 -0.95 10.30
C ASN A 45 5.61 0.04 9.35
N GLU A 46 4.53 0.65 9.84
CA GLU A 46 3.73 1.60 9.05
C GLU A 46 4.49 2.88 8.73
N GLU A 47 5.26 3.41 9.67
CA GLU A 47 6.02 4.65 9.50
C GLU A 47 7.01 4.52 8.36
N MET A 48 7.87 3.48 8.42
CA MET A 48 8.84 3.20 7.36
C MET A 48 8.16 2.96 6.01
N SER A 49 7.05 2.24 6.00
CA SER A 49 6.30 1.99 4.76
C SER A 49 5.76 3.28 4.14
N LEU A 50 5.25 4.20 4.97
CA LEU A 50 4.73 5.48 4.50
C LEU A 50 5.83 6.43 4.04
N ASP A 51 7.00 6.43 4.68
CA ASP A 51 8.14 7.25 4.27
C ASP A 51 8.71 6.82 2.91
N GLN A 52 8.79 5.51 2.68
CA GLN A 52 9.14 4.96 1.36
C GLN A 52 8.10 5.33 0.31
N ALA A 53 6.81 5.29 0.65
CA ALA A 53 5.74 5.69 -0.25
C ALA A 53 5.82 7.18 -0.64
N ARG A 54 6.12 8.07 0.32
CA ARG A 54 6.35 9.50 0.04
C ARG A 54 7.53 9.71 -0.90
N THR A 55 8.61 8.95 -0.69
CA THR A 55 9.80 9.01 -1.56
C THR A 55 9.48 8.53 -2.97
N ALA A 56 8.63 7.51 -3.12
CA ALA A 56 8.21 6.98 -4.42
C ALA A 56 7.27 7.91 -5.21
N ASP A 57 6.55 8.80 -4.53
CA ASP A 57 5.72 9.83 -5.17
C ASP A 57 6.52 11.05 -5.68
N THR A 58 7.80 11.16 -5.29
CA THR A 58 8.71 12.26 -5.67
C THR A 58 9.53 11.87 -6.88
#